data_AF-Q6UED5-F1
#
_entry.id   AF-Q6UED5-F1
#
_cell.length_a   1.000
_cell.length_b   1.000
_cell.length_c   1.000
_cell.angle_alpha   90.00
_cell.angle_beta   90.00
_cell.angle_gamma   90.00
#
_symmetry.space_group_name_H-M   'P 1'
#
loop_
_entity.id
_entity.type
_entity.pdbx_description
1 polymer ?
#
loop_
_entity_poly.entity_id
_entity_poly.type
_entity_poly.pdbx_seq_one_letter_code
_entity_poly.pdbx_strand_id
1 'polypeptide(L)'
;VACETFCLDENDMVKDAKKALGTVPLTEETVRFGKPTTNPTLKTALEAGFRKQLIVCKVKENKHLGDYSVDRATIFVDMEPQSEFKYGPGDHVGVMACNRKEIVDAVLSRTKDDDNYDKQVQLQVMKETLTP
;
A
#
# COMPACT_ATOMS: atom_id res chain seq x y z
N VAL A 1 4.53 -36.51 -15.44
CA VAL A 1 5.69 -35.84 -16.04
C VAL A 1 5.54 -34.36 -15.72
N ALA A 2 6.27 -33.91 -14.70
CA ALA A 2 6.20 -32.57 -14.16
C ALA A 2 7.13 -31.66 -14.96
N CYS A 3 6.68 -30.43 -15.22
CA CYS A 3 7.35 -29.40 -16.00
C CYS A 3 8.86 -29.34 -15.71
N GLU A 4 9.66 -29.67 -16.72
CA GLU A 4 11.09 -29.33 -16.75
C GLU A 4 11.20 -27.81 -16.63
N THR A 5 11.64 -27.35 -15.47
CA THR A 5 11.92 -25.92 -15.25
C THR A 5 13.23 -25.64 -15.96
N PHE A 6 13.14 -24.99 -17.11
CA PHE A 6 14.29 -24.46 -17.82
C PHE A 6 14.85 -23.29 -17.00
N CYS A 7 15.85 -23.57 -16.16
CA CYS A 7 16.68 -22.53 -15.56
C CYS A 7 17.57 -21.97 -16.67
N LEU A 8 17.02 -21.07 -17.49
CA LEU A 8 17.85 -20.17 -18.27
C LEU A 8 18.51 -19.25 -17.24
N ASP A 9 19.79 -19.51 -16.94
CA ASP A 9 20.64 -18.49 -16.35
C ASP A 9 20.43 -17.23 -17.16
N GLU A 10 19.96 -16.15 -16.51
CA GLU A 10 19.58 -14.93 -17.21
C GLU A 10 20.79 -14.47 -18.04
N ASN A 11 20.65 -14.55 -19.37
CA ASN A 11 21.69 -14.16 -20.32
C ASN A 11 22.10 -12.71 -20.00
N ASP A 12 23.41 -12.43 -19.98
CA ASP A 12 23.93 -11.12 -19.63
C ASP A 12 23.37 -10.01 -20.52
N MET A 13 23.01 -10.33 -21.77
CA MET A 13 22.29 -9.41 -22.67
C MET A 13 20.91 -8.98 -22.14
N VAL A 14 20.19 -9.88 -21.44
CA VAL A 14 18.89 -9.60 -20.81
C VAL A 14 19.09 -8.79 -19.54
N LYS A 15 20.15 -9.06 -18.76
CA LYS A 15 20.53 -8.24 -17.60
C LYS A 15 20.91 -6.82 -18.02
N ASP A 16 21.68 -6.69 -19.10
CA ASP A 16 22.08 -5.41 -19.67
C ASP A 16 20.89 -4.66 -20.28
N ALA A 17 19.95 -5.36 -20.91
CA ALA A 17 18.70 -4.76 -21.36
C ALA A 17 17.83 -4.27 -20.19
N LYS A 18 17.70 -5.05 -19.10
CA LYS A 18 17.01 -4.63 -17.86
C LYS A 18 17.69 -3.41 -17.21
N LYS A 19 19.03 -3.39 -17.18
CA LYS A 19 19.83 -2.23 -16.75
C LYS A 19 19.60 -1.01 -17.64
N ALA A 20 19.59 -1.18 -18.96
CA ALA A 20 19.34 -0.12 -19.94
C ALA A 20 17.90 0.42 -19.87
N LEU A 21 16.94 -0.44 -19.52
CA LEU A 21 15.54 -0.08 -19.26
C LEU A 21 15.34 0.60 -17.89
N GLY A 22 16.40 0.77 -17.09
CA GLY A 22 16.38 1.51 -15.84
C GLY A 22 15.61 0.83 -14.70
N THR A 23 15.30 -0.46 -14.84
CA THR A 23 14.54 -1.21 -13.83
C THR A 23 15.49 -2.10 -13.05
N VAL A 24 16.25 -1.49 -12.13
CA VAL A 24 16.98 -2.26 -11.11
C VAL A 24 15.94 -3.05 -10.30
N PRO A 25 16.04 -4.39 -10.22
CA PRO A 25 15.10 -5.19 -9.46
C PRO A 25 15.16 -4.79 -7.98
N LEU A 26 14.00 -4.73 -7.32
CA LEU A 26 13.91 -4.45 -5.89
C LEU A 26 14.28 -5.74 -5.13
N THR A 27 15.50 -5.78 -4.60
CA THR A 27 16.05 -6.86 -3.77
C THR A 27 16.62 -6.27 -2.49
N GLU A 28 16.89 -7.10 -1.48
CA GLU A 28 17.47 -6.65 -0.19
C GLU A 28 18.79 -5.88 -0.38
N GLU A 29 19.55 -6.17 -1.44
CA GLU A 29 20.82 -5.50 -1.75
C GLU A 29 20.65 -4.18 -2.50
N THR A 30 19.52 -3.99 -3.20
CA THR A 30 19.29 -2.81 -4.05
C THR A 30 18.36 -1.79 -3.40
N VAL A 31 17.75 -2.09 -2.27
CA VAL A 31 16.90 -1.17 -1.53
C VAL A 31 17.20 -1.12 -0.04
N ARG A 32 16.83 -0.01 0.59
CA ARG A 32 16.83 0.10 2.05
C ARG A 32 15.74 1.06 2.52
N PHE A 33 15.32 0.91 3.77
CA PHE A 33 14.52 1.93 4.44
C PHE A 33 15.42 3.01 5.03
N GLY A 34 15.21 4.26 4.60
CA GLY A 34 15.91 5.43 5.10
C GLY A 34 15.00 6.41 5.82
N LYS A 35 15.58 7.46 6.41
CA LYS A 35 14.82 8.59 6.92
C LYS A 35 14.08 9.27 5.76
N PRO A 36 12.80 9.59 5.91
CA PRO A 36 12.05 10.22 4.85
C PRO A 36 12.53 11.66 4.63
N THR A 37 12.59 12.09 3.38
CA THR A 37 12.95 13.48 3.02
C THR A 37 11.85 14.49 3.35
N THR A 38 10.62 14.01 3.50
CA THR A 38 9.44 14.79 3.85
C THR A 38 8.61 14.01 4.87
N ASN A 39 7.86 14.70 5.73
CA ASN A 39 6.95 14.05 6.68
C ASN A 39 5.50 14.34 6.27
N PRO A 40 4.98 13.70 5.20
CA PRO A 40 3.62 13.94 4.76
C PRO A 40 2.62 13.44 5.81
N THR A 41 1.47 14.09 5.87
CA THR A 41 0.31 13.53 6.58
C THR A 41 -0.17 12.27 5.88
N LEU A 42 -0.85 11.37 6.60
CA LEU A 42 -1.40 10.14 6.02
C LEU A 42 -2.29 10.43 4.80
N LYS A 43 -3.15 11.45 4.87
CA LYS A 43 -4.01 11.87 3.76
C LYS A 43 -3.17 12.23 2.53
N THR A 44 -2.21 13.14 2.68
CA THR A 44 -1.37 13.60 1.57
C THR A 44 -0.57 12.45 0.95
N ALA A 45 -0.05 11.54 1.78
CA ALA A 45 0.69 10.37 1.32
C ALA A 45 -0.20 9.40 0.51
N LEU A 46 -1.42 9.13 0.99
CA LEU A 46 -2.38 8.29 0.28
C LEU A 46 -2.83 8.93 -1.04
N GLU A 47 -3.11 10.24 -1.04
CA GLU A 47 -3.53 10.95 -2.26
C GLU A 47 -2.45 10.90 -3.34
N ALA A 48 -1.18 11.08 -2.95
CA ALA A 48 -0.04 10.98 -3.86
C ALA A 48 0.16 9.53 -4.36
N GLY A 49 0.11 8.54 -3.48
CA GLY A 49 0.34 7.13 -3.81
C GLY A 49 -0.72 6.54 -4.73
N PHE A 50 -2.00 6.85 -4.47
CA PHE A 50 -3.12 6.34 -5.25
C PHE A 50 -3.56 7.27 -6.39
N ARG A 51 -2.96 8.46 -6.50
CA ARG A 51 -3.31 9.51 -7.48
C ARG A 51 -4.81 9.84 -7.45
N LYS A 52 -5.37 9.93 -6.25
CA LYS A 52 -6.79 10.22 -5.98
C LYS A 52 -6.90 11.32 -4.94
N GLN A 53 -7.92 12.17 -5.04
CA GLN A 53 -8.27 13.10 -3.97
C GLN A 53 -9.13 12.38 -2.94
N LEU A 54 -8.87 12.61 -1.66
CA LEU A 54 -9.57 11.98 -0.55
C LEU A 54 -10.37 13.01 0.23
N ILE A 55 -11.58 12.62 0.60
CA ILE A 55 -12.43 13.36 1.52
C ILE A 55 -12.43 12.57 2.83
N VAL A 56 -12.10 13.26 3.92
CA VAL A 56 -12.17 12.66 5.25
C VAL A 56 -13.62 12.70 5.69
N CYS A 57 -14.16 11.55 6.08
CA CYS A 57 -15.52 11.43 6.59
C CYS A 57 -15.50 10.90 8.02
N LYS A 58 -16.33 11.48 8.88
CA LYS A 58 -16.62 10.96 10.22
C LYS A 58 -17.81 10.02 10.11
N VAL A 59 -17.66 8.78 10.59
CA VAL A 59 -18.81 7.88 10.75
C VAL A 59 -19.67 8.41 11.90
N LYS A 60 -20.91 8.78 11.59
CA LYS A 60 -21.89 9.26 12.57
C LYS A 60 -22.57 8.12 13.27
N GLU A 61 -22.95 7.10 12.50
CA GLU A 61 -23.75 6.00 12.99
C GLU A 61 -23.53 4.73 12.15
N ASN A 62 -23.61 3.58 12.80
CA ASN A 62 -23.73 2.28 12.16
C ASN A 62 -24.96 1.57 12.71
N LYS A 63 -25.80 1.00 11.83
CA LYS A 63 -26.99 0.23 12.22
C LYS A 63 -27.03 -1.08 11.44
N HIS A 64 -27.50 -2.16 12.07
CA HIS A 64 -27.85 -3.37 11.33
C HIS A 64 -29.15 -3.15 10.54
N LEU A 65 -29.17 -3.63 9.30
CA LEU A 65 -30.35 -3.64 8.45
C LEU A 65 -30.90 -5.06 8.36
N GLY A 66 -32.12 -5.24 8.89
CA GLY A 66 -32.82 -6.52 8.90
C GLY A 66 -32.26 -7.50 9.93
N ASP A 67 -32.55 -8.79 9.72
CA ASP A 67 -32.13 -9.85 10.63
C ASP A 67 -30.63 -10.10 10.54
N TYR A 68 -29.97 -10.03 11.70
CA TYR A 68 -28.56 -10.34 11.87
C TYR A 68 -28.39 -11.83 12.18
N SER A 69 -27.47 -12.48 11.48
CA SER A 69 -27.06 -13.86 11.72
C SER A 69 -25.54 -13.94 11.80
N VAL A 70 -25.02 -15.08 12.28
CA VAL A 70 -23.57 -15.31 12.35
C VAL A 70 -22.91 -15.22 10.97
N ASP A 71 -23.61 -15.66 9.93
CA ASP A 71 -23.04 -15.76 8.57
C ASP A 71 -23.29 -14.53 7.70
N ARG A 72 -24.28 -13.70 8.05
CA ARG A 72 -24.67 -12.55 7.24
C ARG A 72 -25.19 -11.40 8.08
N ALA A 73 -24.65 -10.23 7.79
CA ALA A 73 -25.10 -8.95 8.30
C ALA A 73 -25.09 -7.94 7.16
N THR A 74 -26.15 -7.13 7.08
CA THR A 74 -26.14 -5.91 6.29
C THR A 74 -26.09 -4.74 7.25
N ILE A 75 -25.27 -3.73 6.96
CA ILE A 75 -25.15 -2.54 7.80
C ILE A 75 -25.46 -1.28 7.00
N PHE A 76 -26.13 -0.35 7.65
CA PHE A 76 -26.23 1.04 7.27
C PHE A 76 -25.09 1.81 7.92
N VAL A 77 -24.42 2.66 7.14
CA VAL A 77 -23.31 3.50 7.59
C VAL A 77 -23.66 4.95 7.24
N ASP A 78 -23.83 5.78 8.26
CA ASP A 78 -24.00 7.22 8.11
C ASP A 78 -22.65 7.93 8.21
N MET A 79 -22.31 8.72 7.21
CA MET A 79 -21.01 9.38 7.08
C MET A 79 -21.20 10.89 6.88
N GLU A 80 -20.54 11.67 7.73
CA GLU A 80 -20.46 13.12 7.58
C GLU A 80 -19.11 13.51 6.97
N PRO A 81 -19.08 14.06 5.74
CA PRO A 81 -17.84 14.53 5.13
C PRO A 81 -17.35 15.81 5.82
N GLN A 82 -16.04 15.94 6.02
CA GLN A 82 -15.43 17.16 6.59
C GLN A 82 -15.39 18.33 5.60
N SER A 83 -15.60 18.06 4.31
CA SER A 83 -15.63 19.04 3.24
C SER A 83 -16.79 18.74 2.29
N GLU A 84 -17.40 19.76 1.73
CA GLU A 84 -18.45 19.57 0.73
C GLU A 84 -17.91 18.85 -0.51
N PHE A 85 -18.71 17.93 -1.04
CA PHE A 85 -18.49 17.30 -2.33
C PHE A 85 -19.81 17.05 -3.03
N LYS A 86 -19.78 16.99 -4.35
CA LYS A 86 -20.97 16.80 -5.18
C LYS A 86 -21.13 15.32 -5.48
N TYR A 87 -22.33 14.80 -5.27
CA TYR A 87 -22.74 13.48 -5.74
C TYR A 87 -24.22 13.53 -6.14
N GLY A 88 -24.59 12.66 -7.07
CA GLY A 88 -25.99 12.39 -7.43
C GLY A 88 -26.44 11.00 -6.96
N PRO A 89 -27.76 10.75 -6.88
CA PRO A 89 -28.27 9.41 -6.64
C PRO A 89 -27.76 8.42 -7.70
N GLY A 90 -27.14 7.33 -7.25
CA GLY A 90 -26.52 6.31 -8.11
C GLY A 90 -25.00 6.41 -8.22
N ASP A 91 -24.38 7.49 -7.74
CA ASP A 91 -22.92 7.58 -7.64
C ASP A 91 -22.35 6.63 -6.58
N HIS A 92 -21.14 6.15 -6.83
CA HIS A 92 -20.43 5.24 -5.94
C HIS A 92 -19.41 5.98 -5.08
N VAL A 93 -19.20 5.49 -3.86
CA VAL A 93 -18.17 5.98 -2.93
C VAL A 93 -17.05 4.94 -2.83
N GLY A 94 -15.82 5.35 -3.15
CA GLY A 94 -14.64 4.55 -2.88
C GLY A 94 -14.18 4.74 -1.44
N VAL A 95 -14.07 3.65 -0.68
CA VAL A 95 -13.62 3.67 0.73
C VAL A 95 -12.24 3.07 0.85
N MET A 96 -11.32 3.77 1.52
CA MET A 96 -10.00 3.24 1.88
C MET A 96 -10.08 2.50 3.22
N ALA A 97 -10.15 1.17 3.17
CA ALA A 97 -10.18 0.32 4.36
C ALA A 97 -8.78 0.13 4.96
N CYS A 98 -8.73 -0.14 6.26
CA CYS A 98 -7.51 -0.57 6.95
C CYS A 98 -7.57 -2.06 7.28
N ASN A 99 -6.39 -2.70 7.32
CA ASN A 99 -6.28 -4.06 7.81
C ASN A 99 -6.54 -4.09 9.33
N ARG A 100 -7.06 -5.23 9.80
CA ARG A 100 -7.24 -5.47 11.23
C ARG A 100 -5.89 -5.50 11.94
N LYS A 101 -5.81 -4.82 13.09
CA LYS A 101 -4.55 -4.61 13.81
C LYS A 101 -3.87 -5.94 14.16
N GLU A 102 -4.62 -6.94 14.62
CA GLU A 102 -4.08 -8.24 14.98
C GLU A 102 -3.40 -8.97 13.82
N ILE A 103 -3.86 -8.74 12.58
CA ILE A 103 -3.25 -9.31 11.38
C ILE A 103 -1.94 -8.58 11.06
N VAL A 104 -1.96 -7.24 11.13
CA VAL A 104 -0.77 -6.42 10.90
C VAL A 104 0.32 -6.77 11.92
N ASP A 105 -0.03 -6.80 13.20
CA ASP A 105 0.88 -7.13 14.30
C ASP A 105 1.46 -8.54 14.14
N ALA A 106 0.65 -9.53 13.73
CA ALA A 106 1.12 -10.89 13.47
C ALA A 106 2.14 -10.97 12.33
N VAL A 107 1.96 -10.18 11.27
CA VAL A 107 2.94 -10.10 10.16
C VAL A 107 4.23 -9.44 10.63
N LEU A 108 4.12 -8.29 11.33
CA LEU A 108 5.28 -7.56 11.85
C LEU A 108 6.08 -8.38 12.87
N SER A 109 5.43 -9.22 13.68
CA SER A 109 6.13 -10.12 14.62
C SER A 109 7.08 -11.13 13.95
N ARG A 110 6.94 -11.33 12.63
CA ARG A 110 7.76 -12.26 11.84
C ARG A 110 8.82 -11.53 11.01
N THR A 111 8.77 -10.21 10.94
CA THR A 111 9.81 -9.43 10.26
C THR A 111 11.03 -9.29 11.16
N LYS A 112 12.22 -9.38 10.57
CA LYS A 112 13.49 -9.13 11.25
C LYS A 112 13.84 -7.64 11.09
N ASP A 113 14.78 -7.15 11.89
CA ASP A 113 15.53 -5.91 11.63
C ASP A 113 14.91 -4.54 11.99
N ASP A 114 13.76 -4.47 12.66
CA ASP A 114 13.30 -3.20 13.27
C ASP A 114 12.48 -3.44 14.54
N ASP A 115 12.70 -2.60 15.55
CA ASP A 115 12.00 -2.62 16.84
C ASP A 115 10.91 -1.53 16.92
N ASN A 116 10.82 -0.63 15.92
CA ASN A 116 9.86 0.47 15.92
C ASN A 116 9.16 0.67 14.57
N TYR A 117 8.05 -0.05 14.40
CA TYR A 117 7.20 0.01 13.21
C TYR A 117 6.31 1.27 13.11
N ASP A 118 6.25 2.10 14.16
CA ASP A 118 5.49 3.36 14.14
C ASP A 118 6.29 4.52 13.52
N LYS A 119 7.59 4.29 13.26
CA LYS A 119 8.47 5.29 12.65
C LYS A 119 8.24 5.37 11.15
N GLN A 120 8.05 6.59 10.65
CA GLN A 120 8.00 6.83 9.21
C GLN A 120 9.34 6.53 8.55
N VAL A 121 9.31 5.77 7.45
CA VAL A 121 10.46 5.41 6.63
C VAL A 121 10.19 5.66 5.16
N GLN A 122 11.26 5.81 4.37
CA GLN A 122 11.18 5.94 2.92
C GLN A 122 12.03 4.85 2.25
N LEU A 123 11.45 4.17 1.25
CA LEU A 123 12.20 3.25 0.40
C LEU A 123 13.23 4.05 -0.42
N GLN A 124 14.50 3.72 -0.25
CA GLN A 124 15.60 4.25 -1.05
C GLN A 124 16.11 3.14 -1.97
N VAL A 125 16.23 3.45 -3.25
CA VAL A 125 16.74 2.52 -4.27
C VAL A 125 18.19 2.90 -4.60
N MET A 126 19.07 1.91 -4.63
CA MET A 126 20.46 2.08 -5.00
C MET A 126 20.55 2.51 -6.47
N LYS A 127 21.30 3.57 -6.74
CA LYS A 127 21.56 4.07 -8.10
C LYS A 127 23.05 3.98 -8.37
N GLU A 128 23.44 3.24 -9.41
CA GLU A 128 24.82 3.26 -9.91
C GLU A 128 25.14 4.68 -10.42
N THR A 129 26.21 5.27 -9.91
CA THR A 129 26.77 6.52 -10.43
C THR A 129 28.16 6.23 -10.98
N LEU A 130 28.38 6.50 -12.27
CA LEU A 130 29.71 6.47 -12.85
C LEU A 130 30.54 7.59 -12.22
N THR A 131 31.56 7.23 -11.45
CA THR A 131 32.60 8.17 -11.01
C THR A 131 33.48 8.53 -12.22
N PRO A 132 33.82 9.81 -12.43
CA PRO A 132 34.73 10.24 -13.51
C PRO A 132 36.09 9.55 -13.50
#